data_AF-A0A6G6K5P0-F1
#
_entry.id   AF-A0A6G6K5P0-F1
#
_cell.length_a   1.000
_cell.length_b   1.000
_cell.length_c   1.000
_cell.angle_alpha   90.00
_cell.angle_beta   90.00
_cell.angle_gamma   90.00
#
_symmetry.space_group_name_H-M   'P 1'
#
loop_
_entity.id
_entity.type
_entity.pdbx_description
1 polymer ?
#
loop_
_entity_poly.entity_id
_entity_poly.type
_entity_poly.pdbx_seq_one_letter_code
_entity_poly.pdbx_strand_id
1 'polypeptide(L)'
;MKLRFPASTLSVLLLAGTLVAQNSPTPAPAPTSTEPAELLQKRQQFLARALGGSQILSEQFAKALTAVAREAGASGDYELALKAERRREGLAELYSSALDGSSISNVIVMRPSDARVSGTLNLDRARDVLTGWKTVGSVATWEVSRITPGSYDVHITYGVADVGDPPSRVNPYLAPPDLTTGGDFEFYEDSSLSGAAANRRTGTVASTGGWTDFSTLTLPALQLTRANSRFALKITKAKGEGGVMHLKEIRLTPAKPATAATDAPGLDENGQPLPQVDELTKLKQAHLERLRQKLMPISVDYTGKLTSLSTTLSGNQDAVEDLQNEVRRVERLGDNPRSLLQLRERNRPAATSTATLADGMHEMQNALYVTAPENTGDRFTVACNGETFPVRLLWVTCPGPASQTKGPPPLSATEYFGISEEDAIAVGTMARDFTAEYLKDKPLRLVTRGLKDAEGALLASVQPEGLGDFAGALVDNGLAMIQKPTGSPRAQKLHQEAAITVLQNREAAARKRHIPPGAWSRVMETTNPTSATPGT
;
A
#
# COMPACT_ATOMS: atom_id res chain seq x y z
N MET A 1 25.42 -39.66 -33.51
CA MET A 1 24.25 -40.59 -33.55
C MET A 1 23.52 -40.49 -32.21
N LYS A 2 22.24 -40.16 -32.02
CA LYS A 2 21.07 -39.76 -32.83
C LYS A 2 20.23 -38.88 -31.85
N LEU A 3 20.00 -37.59 -32.10
CA LEU A 3 18.82 -36.99 -32.76
C LEU A 3 17.46 -37.22 -32.04
N ARG A 4 16.86 -36.17 -31.44
CA ARG A 4 15.63 -35.45 -31.90
C ARG A 4 15.01 -34.51 -30.83
N PHE A 5 14.80 -33.24 -31.21
CA PHE A 5 13.78 -32.27 -30.73
C PHE A 5 12.38 -32.66 -31.28
N PRO A 6 11.20 -32.03 -30.98
CA PRO A 6 11.01 -30.59 -30.64
C PRO A 6 9.84 -30.14 -29.71
N ALA A 7 9.88 -28.84 -29.37
CA ALA A 7 8.82 -27.80 -29.32
C ALA A 7 7.42 -28.04 -28.69
N SER A 8 6.99 -27.06 -27.88
CA SER A 8 5.68 -26.36 -27.98
C SER A 8 5.63 -25.22 -26.93
N THR A 9 5.89 -23.96 -27.30
CA THR A 9 4.90 -22.89 -27.61
C THR A 9 3.97 -22.53 -26.45
N LEU A 10 4.25 -21.41 -25.78
CA LEU A 10 3.33 -20.75 -24.85
C LEU A 10 2.94 -19.39 -25.45
N SER A 11 1.87 -19.39 -26.24
CA SER A 11 1.22 -18.19 -26.77
C SER A 11 0.37 -17.56 -25.65
N VAL A 12 0.71 -16.35 -25.23
CA VAL A 12 -0.17 -15.48 -24.46
C VAL A 12 -0.90 -14.59 -25.47
N LEU A 13 -2.18 -14.90 -25.72
CA LEU A 13 -3.06 -14.10 -26.54
C LEU A 13 -3.73 -13.05 -25.63
N LEU A 14 -3.40 -11.77 -25.84
CA LEU A 14 -4.23 -10.66 -25.41
C LEU A 14 -5.54 -10.67 -26.23
N LEU A 15 -6.69 -10.61 -25.56
CA LEU A 15 -7.93 -10.17 -26.19
C LEU A 15 -8.45 -8.93 -25.46
N ALA A 16 -8.27 -7.78 -26.11
CA ALA A 16 -9.15 -6.64 -25.95
C ALA A 16 -10.37 -6.85 -26.84
N GLY A 17 -11.57 -6.62 -26.32
CA GLY A 17 -12.83 -6.79 -27.05
C GLY A 17 -13.88 -5.80 -26.58
N THR A 18 -14.01 -4.73 -27.34
CA THR A 18 -15.07 -3.72 -27.37
C THR A 18 -16.49 -4.32 -27.35
N LEU A 19 -17.37 -3.76 -26.50
CA LEU A 19 -18.82 -4.01 -26.51
C LEU A 19 -19.48 -3.29 -27.69
N VAL A 20 -19.87 -4.05 -28.72
CA VAL A 20 -20.88 -3.64 -29.70
C VAL A 20 -22.03 -4.65 -29.59
N ALA A 21 -23.24 -4.13 -29.36
CA ALA A 21 -24.47 -4.90 -29.26
C ALA A 21 -24.89 -5.44 -30.63
N GLN A 22 -25.02 -6.77 -30.76
CA GLN A 22 -25.82 -7.41 -31.81
C GLN A 22 -26.58 -8.62 -31.24
N ASN A 23 -27.88 -8.62 -31.49
CA ASN A 23 -28.84 -9.67 -31.14
C ASN A 23 -28.66 -10.93 -32.01
N SER A 24 -29.04 -12.08 -31.44
CA SER A 24 -29.37 -13.41 -32.02
C SER A 24 -28.23 -14.45 -32.06
N PRO A 25 -28.54 -15.77 -32.03
CA PRO A 25 -29.44 -16.52 -31.16
C PRO A 25 -28.68 -17.61 -30.35
N THR A 26 -29.33 -18.12 -29.31
CA THR A 26 -28.85 -19.12 -28.34
C THR A 26 -28.18 -20.36 -28.96
N PRO A 27 -26.94 -20.72 -28.61
CA PRO A 27 -26.40 -22.07 -28.79
C PRO A 27 -26.58 -22.90 -27.50
N ALA A 28 -26.98 -24.15 -27.69
CA ALA A 28 -27.23 -25.16 -26.66
C ALA A 28 -26.02 -25.39 -25.72
N PRO A 29 -26.26 -25.81 -24.45
CA PRO A 29 -25.21 -25.97 -23.45
C PRO A 29 -24.27 -27.14 -23.80
N ALA A 30 -22.98 -26.86 -23.90
CA ALA A 30 -21.93 -27.88 -24.01
C ALA A 30 -21.71 -28.58 -22.65
N PRO A 31 -21.37 -29.89 -22.64
CA PRO A 31 -21.20 -30.66 -21.41
C PRO A 31 -19.98 -30.21 -20.61
N THR A 32 -20.15 -30.09 -19.30
CA THR A 32 -19.15 -29.70 -18.31
C THR A 32 -18.03 -30.75 -18.22
N SER A 33 -16.85 -30.43 -18.78
CA SER A 33 -15.63 -31.19 -18.51
C SER A 33 -15.20 -30.96 -17.05
N THR A 34 -15.35 -31.99 -16.22
CA THR A 34 -14.95 -31.97 -14.82
C THR A 34 -13.42 -31.97 -14.72
N GLU A 35 -12.83 -30.86 -14.29
CA GLU A 35 -11.38 -30.76 -14.04
C GLU A 35 -10.99 -31.74 -12.92
N PRO A 36 -9.92 -32.55 -13.09
CA PRO A 36 -9.54 -33.56 -12.10
C PRO A 36 -9.10 -32.91 -10.78
N ALA A 37 -9.56 -33.44 -9.65
CA ALA A 37 -9.38 -32.89 -8.31
C ALA A 37 -7.90 -32.62 -7.93
N GLU A 38 -6.96 -33.36 -8.52
CA GLU A 38 -5.53 -33.17 -8.30
C GLU A 38 -5.00 -31.83 -8.86
N LEU A 39 -5.54 -31.35 -9.98
CA LEU A 39 -5.15 -30.07 -10.56
C LEU A 39 -5.70 -28.91 -9.73
N LEU A 40 -6.92 -29.04 -9.21
CA LEU A 40 -7.50 -28.08 -8.26
C LEU A 40 -6.65 -27.98 -6.99
N GLN A 41 -6.20 -29.11 -6.45
CA GLN A 41 -5.33 -29.14 -5.27
C GLN A 41 -3.96 -28.48 -5.54
N LYS A 42 -3.33 -28.78 -6.68
CA LYS A 42 -2.05 -28.15 -7.06
C LYS A 42 -2.19 -26.64 -7.31
N ARG A 43 -3.30 -26.21 -7.89
CA ARG A 43 -3.61 -24.78 -8.11
C ARG A 43 -3.79 -24.07 -6.77
N GLN A 44 -4.52 -24.66 -5.83
CA GLN A 44 -4.68 -24.12 -4.47
C GLN A 44 -3.34 -24.03 -3.72
N GLN A 45 -2.48 -25.06 -3.84
CA GLN A 45 -1.14 -25.03 -3.24
C GLN A 45 -0.22 -23.97 -3.85
N PHE A 46 -0.29 -23.76 -5.17
CA PHE A 46 0.47 -22.72 -5.85
C PHE A 46 0.02 -21.32 -5.42
N LEU A 47 -1.29 -21.09 -5.35
CA LEU A 47 -1.86 -19.82 -4.88
C LEU A 47 -1.47 -19.55 -3.43
N ALA A 48 -1.54 -20.55 -2.55
CA ALA A 48 -1.13 -20.41 -1.15
C ALA A 48 0.36 -20.06 -1.01
N ARG A 49 1.24 -20.66 -1.83
CA ARG A 49 2.67 -20.33 -1.84
C ARG A 49 2.95 -18.94 -2.41
N ALA A 50 2.26 -18.55 -3.48
CA ALA A 50 2.41 -17.22 -4.07
C ALA A 50 1.96 -16.13 -3.08
N LEU A 51 0.86 -16.35 -2.36
CA LEU A 51 0.36 -15.44 -1.33
C LEU A 51 1.30 -15.38 -0.12
N GLY A 52 1.79 -16.52 0.39
CA GLY A 52 2.76 -16.55 1.47
C GLY A 52 4.07 -15.82 1.12
N GLY A 53 4.56 -15.98 -0.12
CA GLY A 53 5.71 -15.23 -0.62
C GLY A 53 5.47 -13.72 -0.67
N SER A 54 4.27 -13.30 -1.10
CA SER A 54 3.89 -11.87 -1.14
C SER A 54 3.75 -11.25 0.25
N GLN A 55 3.23 -12.00 1.24
CA GLN A 55 3.11 -11.54 2.63
C GLN A 55 4.46 -11.36 3.32
N ILE A 56 5.41 -12.28 3.13
CA ILE A 56 6.76 -12.13 3.70
C ILE A 56 7.45 -10.89 3.12
N LEU A 57 7.29 -10.64 1.82
CA LEU A 57 7.85 -9.45 1.18
C LEU A 57 7.19 -8.17 1.72
N SER A 58 5.87 -8.14 1.87
CA SER A 58 5.17 -6.95 2.39
C SER A 58 5.51 -6.66 3.85
N GLU A 59 5.68 -7.70 4.69
CA GLU A 59 6.18 -7.55 6.06
C GLU A 59 7.61 -6.99 6.10
N GLN A 60 8.48 -7.44 5.19
CA GLN A 60 9.84 -6.91 5.07
C GLN A 60 9.83 -5.44 4.62
N PHE A 61 8.96 -5.08 3.67
CA PHE A 61 8.77 -3.69 3.25
C PHE A 61 8.19 -2.81 4.36
N ALA A 62 7.22 -3.30 5.12
CA ALA A 62 6.66 -2.58 6.27
C ALA A 62 7.72 -2.32 7.35
N LYS A 63 8.56 -3.33 7.65
CA LYS A 63 9.70 -3.18 8.57
C LYS A 63 10.73 -2.17 8.04
N ALA A 64 11.05 -2.21 6.75
CA ALA A 64 11.94 -1.24 6.13
C ALA A 64 11.39 0.20 6.23
N LEU A 65 10.09 0.40 5.98
CA LEU A 65 9.44 1.72 6.11
C LEU A 65 9.45 2.24 7.55
N THR A 66 9.28 1.36 8.55
CA THR A 66 9.40 1.78 9.97
C THR A 66 10.84 2.16 10.35
N ALA A 67 11.83 1.48 9.80
CA ALA A 67 13.23 1.84 10.00
C ALA A 67 13.55 3.21 9.37
N VAL A 68 13.08 3.43 8.15
CA VAL A 68 13.21 4.73 7.44
C VAL A 68 12.50 5.86 8.18
N ALA A 69 11.29 5.62 8.72
CA ALA A 69 10.58 6.62 9.51
C ALA A 69 11.33 6.97 10.81
N ARG A 70 11.90 5.97 11.48
CA ARG A 70 12.70 6.16 12.70
C ARG A 70 14.00 6.91 12.42
N GLU A 71 14.69 6.58 11.34
CA GLU A 71 15.94 7.23 10.94
C GLU A 71 15.71 8.68 10.50
N ALA A 72 14.64 8.94 9.74
CA ALA A 72 14.23 10.30 9.37
C ALA A 72 13.76 11.13 10.57
N GLY A 73 13.08 10.50 11.54
CA GLY A 73 12.74 11.15 12.81
C GLY A 73 13.98 11.52 13.63
N ALA A 74 15.02 10.69 13.59
CA ALA A 74 16.30 10.95 14.26
C ALA A 74 17.13 12.03 13.55
N SER A 75 17.03 12.15 12.21
CA SER A 75 17.69 13.21 11.44
C SER A 75 16.94 14.56 11.47
N GLY A 76 15.70 14.58 11.97
CA GLY A 76 14.85 15.78 12.02
C GLY A 76 14.03 16.02 10.74
N ASP A 77 14.03 15.07 9.81
CA ASP A 77 13.29 15.14 8.54
C ASP A 77 11.88 14.56 8.68
N TYR A 78 11.01 15.30 9.37
CA TYR A 78 9.63 14.87 9.66
C TYR A 78 8.77 14.66 8.41
N GLU A 79 9.07 15.33 7.30
CA GLU A 79 8.34 15.11 6.04
C GLU A 79 8.60 13.73 5.44
N LEU A 80 9.83 13.23 5.57
CA LEU A 80 10.20 11.90 5.09
C LEU A 80 9.58 10.85 6.02
N ALA A 81 9.63 11.07 7.34
CA ALA A 81 8.95 10.21 8.31
C ALA A 81 7.44 10.09 8.04
N LEU A 82 6.76 11.21 7.78
CA LEU A 82 5.33 11.24 7.47
C LEU A 82 5.00 10.57 6.13
N LYS A 83 5.86 10.73 5.11
CA LYS A 83 5.71 10.01 3.84
C LYS A 83 5.89 8.51 4.01
N ALA A 84 6.84 8.08 4.84
CA ALA A 84 7.07 6.67 5.13
C ALA A 84 5.91 6.05 5.92
N GLU A 85 5.35 6.77 6.90
CA GLU A 85 4.14 6.35 7.62
C GLU A 85 2.92 6.25 6.71
N ARG A 86 2.63 7.27 5.90
CA ARG A 86 1.52 7.23 4.94
C ARG A 86 1.64 6.09 3.94
N ARG A 87 2.87 5.75 3.51
CA ARG A 87 3.11 4.60 2.63
C ARG A 87 2.85 3.27 3.34
N ARG A 88 3.17 3.19 4.63
CA ARG A 88 2.88 2.01 5.46
C ARG A 88 1.38 1.84 5.66
N GLU A 89 0.66 2.93 5.93
CA GLU A 89 -0.80 2.94 6.06
C GLU A 89 -1.47 2.56 4.74
N GLY A 90 -1.05 3.15 3.62
CA GLY A 90 -1.56 2.79 2.30
C GLY A 90 -1.29 1.33 1.93
N LEU A 91 -0.14 0.77 2.31
CA LEU A 91 0.10 -0.68 2.14
C LEU A 91 -0.84 -1.50 3.03
N ALA A 92 -1.05 -1.11 4.29
CA ALA A 92 -1.97 -1.79 5.18
C ALA A 92 -3.42 -1.76 4.65
N GLU A 93 -3.86 -0.63 4.10
CA GLU A 93 -5.17 -0.47 3.46
C GLU A 93 -5.32 -1.29 2.17
N LEU A 94 -4.28 -1.33 1.33
CA LEU A 94 -4.28 -2.15 0.12
C LEU A 94 -4.35 -3.65 0.46
N TYR A 95 -3.68 -4.09 1.52
CA TYR A 95 -3.80 -5.46 1.98
C TYR A 95 -5.15 -5.73 2.65
N SER A 96 -5.68 -4.84 3.50
CA SER A 96 -7.01 -5.04 4.09
C SER A 96 -8.11 -5.06 3.04
N SER A 97 -8.06 -4.17 2.05
CA SER A 97 -9.03 -4.13 0.94
C SER A 97 -8.85 -5.30 -0.04
N ALA A 98 -7.62 -5.77 -0.27
CA ALA A 98 -7.37 -6.99 -1.05
C ALA A 98 -7.86 -8.26 -0.32
N LEU A 99 -7.82 -8.27 1.02
CA LEU A 99 -8.42 -9.32 1.85
C LEU A 99 -9.96 -9.27 1.87
N ASP A 100 -10.56 -8.11 1.63
CA ASP A 100 -12.02 -7.96 1.52
C ASP A 100 -12.55 -8.36 0.12
N GLY A 101 -11.75 -8.13 -0.94
CA GLY A 101 -12.14 -8.41 -2.34
C GLY A 101 -11.84 -9.83 -2.84
N SER A 102 -10.93 -10.55 -2.18
CA SER A 102 -10.66 -11.98 -2.40
C SER A 102 -11.19 -12.73 -1.18
N SER A 103 -11.99 -13.77 -1.40
CA SER A 103 -12.54 -14.70 -0.39
C SER A 103 -11.45 -15.48 0.39
N ILE A 104 -10.59 -14.77 1.12
CA ILE A 104 -9.62 -15.24 2.11
C ILE A 104 -9.65 -14.23 3.26
N SER A 105 -10.84 -14.00 3.80
CA SER A 105 -10.94 -13.46 5.14
C SER A 105 -10.33 -14.50 6.08
N ASN A 106 -9.55 -14.10 7.08
CA ASN A 106 -9.02 -14.98 8.15
C ASN A 106 -10.16 -15.48 9.06
N VAL A 107 -11.26 -15.90 8.46
CA VAL A 107 -12.49 -16.34 9.09
C VAL A 107 -12.33 -17.82 9.37
N ILE A 108 -12.26 -18.14 10.65
CA ILE A 108 -12.17 -19.52 11.10
C ILE A 108 -13.60 -20.03 11.20
N VAL A 109 -13.98 -20.95 10.32
CA VAL A 109 -15.27 -21.64 10.38
C VAL A 109 -15.07 -23.00 11.02
N MET A 110 -15.68 -23.22 12.18
CA MET A 110 -15.73 -24.50 12.87
C MET A 110 -17.02 -25.22 12.48
N ARG A 111 -16.87 -26.31 11.72
CA ARG A 111 -18.00 -27.10 11.21
C ARG A 111 -18.41 -28.19 12.21
N PRO A 112 -19.70 -28.56 12.25
CA PRO A 112 -20.21 -29.72 12.97
C PRO A 112 -19.47 -31.03 12.67
N SER A 113 -19.11 -31.27 11.41
CA SER A 113 -18.35 -32.46 10.98
C SER A 113 -17.00 -32.65 11.66
N ASP A 114 -16.34 -31.54 12.02
CA ASP A 114 -14.98 -31.53 12.55
C ASP A 114 -14.98 -31.57 14.10
N ALA A 115 -16.16 -31.58 14.70
CA ALA A 115 -16.34 -31.58 16.15
C ALA A 115 -16.09 -32.97 16.74
N ARG A 116 -15.27 -33.04 17.79
CA ARG A 116 -15.26 -34.18 18.71
C ARG A 116 -16.36 -33.99 19.75
N VAL A 117 -17.39 -34.83 19.65
CA VAL A 117 -18.58 -34.79 20.50
C VAL A 117 -18.43 -35.67 21.75
N SER A 118 -19.01 -35.22 22.86
CA SER A 118 -19.08 -35.96 24.12
C SER A 118 -20.45 -35.76 24.78
N GLY A 119 -20.99 -36.81 25.40
CA GLY A 119 -22.31 -36.83 26.02
C GLY A 119 -23.41 -37.33 25.08
N THR A 120 -24.57 -36.66 25.09
CA THR A 120 -25.78 -37.04 24.34
C THR A 120 -25.85 -36.47 22.92
N LEU A 121 -24.75 -35.88 22.45
CA LEU A 121 -24.67 -35.19 21.17
C LEU A 121 -24.60 -36.16 20.00
N ASN A 122 -25.30 -35.84 18.93
CA ASN A 122 -25.27 -36.60 17.68
C ASN A 122 -25.08 -35.65 16.49
N LEU A 123 -24.31 -36.10 15.50
CA LEU A 123 -24.12 -35.37 14.24
C LEU A 123 -25.15 -35.86 13.22
N ASP A 124 -26.08 -34.99 12.85
CA ASP A 124 -26.95 -35.24 11.70
C ASP A 124 -26.16 -34.95 10.41
N ARG A 125 -25.66 -36.03 9.78
CA ARG A 125 -24.87 -35.94 8.54
C ARG A 125 -25.65 -35.41 7.34
N ALA A 126 -26.98 -35.54 7.33
CA ALA A 126 -27.79 -35.08 6.21
C ALA A 126 -27.89 -33.55 6.17
N ARG A 127 -27.84 -32.91 7.34
CA ARG A 127 -27.99 -31.46 7.49
C ARG A 127 -26.71 -30.76 7.94
N ASP A 128 -25.68 -31.52 8.30
CA ASP A 128 -24.42 -31.05 8.91
C ASP A 128 -24.70 -30.19 10.14
N VAL A 129 -25.47 -30.74 11.09
CA VAL A 129 -25.92 -30.05 12.31
C VAL A 129 -25.67 -30.94 13.52
N LEU A 130 -25.14 -30.35 14.59
CA LEU A 130 -25.01 -31.02 15.89
C LEU A 130 -26.34 -30.90 16.64
N THR A 131 -26.94 -32.05 16.91
CA THR A 131 -28.22 -32.21 17.61
C THR A 131 -28.01 -32.95 18.94
N GLY A 132 -29.07 -33.08 19.75
CA GLY A 132 -29.00 -33.85 21.00
C GLY A 132 -28.40 -33.10 22.19
N TRP A 133 -28.40 -31.76 22.16
CA TRP A 133 -27.97 -30.91 23.28
C TRP A 133 -29.02 -30.93 24.43
N LYS A 134 -29.26 -32.10 25.05
CA LYS A 134 -30.32 -32.29 26.05
C LYS A 134 -29.81 -32.31 27.50
N THR A 135 -28.60 -32.81 27.71
CA THR A 135 -28.02 -32.96 29.06
C THR A 135 -27.02 -31.85 29.38
N VAL A 136 -27.10 -31.31 30.60
CA VAL A 136 -26.07 -30.42 31.13
C VAL A 136 -24.74 -31.16 31.16
N GLY A 137 -23.67 -30.51 30.69
CA GLY A 137 -22.36 -31.15 30.56
C GLY A 137 -22.09 -31.84 29.22
N SER A 138 -23.03 -31.84 28.27
CA SER A 138 -22.72 -32.17 26.87
C SER A 138 -21.72 -31.16 26.30
N VAL A 139 -20.69 -31.66 25.62
CA VAL A 139 -19.58 -30.84 25.09
C VAL A 139 -19.22 -31.25 23.67
N ALA A 140 -19.02 -30.25 22.80
CA ALA A 140 -18.38 -30.42 21.51
C ALA A 140 -17.04 -29.66 21.50
N THR A 141 -15.99 -30.26 20.94
CA THR A 141 -14.65 -29.66 20.88
C THR A 141 -14.08 -29.65 19.47
N TRP A 142 -13.38 -28.58 19.10
CA TRP A 142 -12.73 -28.38 17.81
C TRP A 142 -11.24 -28.08 17.98
N GLU A 143 -10.41 -28.68 17.15
CA GLU A 143 -8.97 -28.39 17.07
C GLU A 143 -8.73 -27.48 15.86
N VAL A 144 -8.32 -26.24 16.09
CA VAL A 144 -8.06 -25.26 15.03
C VAL A 144 -6.56 -24.96 14.99
N SER A 145 -5.98 -25.03 13.79
CA SER A 145 -4.58 -24.71 13.54
C SER A 145 -4.45 -23.54 12.56
N ARG A 146 -3.28 -22.88 12.57
CA ARG A 146 -2.95 -21.71 11.72
C ARG A 146 -3.80 -20.46 12.01
N ILE A 147 -4.13 -20.24 13.26
CA ILE A 147 -4.81 -19.03 13.75
C ILE A 147 -3.82 -17.86 13.73
N THR A 148 -4.23 -16.71 13.19
CA THR A 148 -3.43 -15.48 13.35
C THR A 148 -3.70 -14.89 14.74
N PRO A 149 -2.69 -14.58 15.56
CA PRO A 149 -2.93 -13.93 16.85
C PRO A 149 -3.67 -12.59 16.66
N GLY A 150 -4.74 -12.35 17.42
CA GLY A 150 -5.58 -11.17 17.30
C GLY A 150 -6.93 -11.29 18.02
N SER A 151 -7.74 -10.25 17.90
CA SER A 151 -9.12 -10.20 18.42
C SER A 151 -10.07 -10.81 17.39
N TYR A 152 -10.98 -11.69 17.82
CA TYR A 152 -11.95 -12.35 16.95
C TYR A 152 -13.37 -12.25 17.52
N ASP A 153 -14.31 -11.77 16.72
CA ASP A 153 -15.74 -11.83 17.03
C ASP A 153 -16.25 -13.26 16.81
N VAL A 154 -17.08 -13.75 17.73
CA VAL A 154 -17.62 -15.12 17.68
C VAL A 154 -19.08 -15.03 17.23
N HIS A 155 -19.39 -15.68 16.11
CA HIS A 155 -20.74 -15.84 15.61
C HIS A 155 -21.13 -17.31 15.70
N ILE A 156 -22.22 -17.60 16.40
CA ILE A 156 -22.74 -18.96 16.58
C ILE A 156 -24.10 -19.03 15.92
N THR A 157 -24.23 -19.90 14.93
CA THR A 157 -25.48 -20.11 14.20
C THR A 157 -26.18 -21.35 14.74
N TYR A 158 -27.36 -21.18 15.33
CA TYR A 158 -28.14 -22.23 15.96
C TYR A 158 -29.63 -22.13 15.64
N GLY A 159 -30.36 -23.23 15.82
CA GLY A 159 -31.82 -23.29 15.76
C GLY A 159 -32.42 -23.87 17.04
N VAL A 160 -33.57 -23.36 17.47
CA VAL A 160 -34.34 -23.80 18.63
C VAL A 160 -35.83 -23.68 18.31
N ALA A 161 -36.57 -24.78 18.50
CA ALA A 161 -38.03 -24.75 18.42
C ALA A 161 -38.65 -24.28 19.74
N ASP A 162 -39.87 -23.73 19.71
CA ASP A 162 -40.61 -23.33 20.92
C ASP A 162 -40.95 -24.50 21.85
N VAL A 163 -41.09 -25.71 21.28
CA VAL A 163 -41.38 -26.95 22.00
C VAL A 163 -40.45 -28.03 21.50
N GLY A 164 -39.90 -28.82 22.43
CA GLY A 164 -38.94 -29.86 22.10
C GLY A 164 -39.56 -31.10 21.49
N ASP A 165 -38.72 -31.90 20.84
CA ASP A 165 -39.16 -33.15 20.25
C ASP A 165 -39.59 -34.12 21.37
N PRO A 166 -40.82 -34.69 21.29
CA PRO A 166 -41.28 -35.64 22.28
C PRO A 166 -40.35 -36.87 22.29
N PRO A 167 -40.16 -37.51 23.46
CA PRO A 167 -39.33 -38.70 23.53
C PRO A 167 -39.92 -39.79 22.62
N SER A 168 -39.03 -40.52 21.94
CA SER A 168 -39.40 -41.62 21.03
C SER A 168 -40.14 -42.77 21.73
N ARG A 169 -40.09 -42.82 23.07
CA ARG A 169 -40.90 -43.72 23.91
C ARG A 169 -41.44 -42.95 25.11
N VAL A 170 -42.77 -42.83 25.19
CA VAL A 170 -43.45 -42.25 26.35
C VAL A 170 -43.68 -43.36 27.37
N ASN A 171 -43.16 -43.20 28.59
CA ASN A 171 -43.45 -44.12 29.68
C ASN A 171 -44.74 -43.66 30.38
N PRO A 172 -45.84 -44.43 30.31
CA PRO A 172 -47.13 -44.03 30.90
C PRO A 172 -47.12 -43.99 32.44
N TYR A 173 -46.07 -44.50 33.08
CA TYR A 173 -45.92 -44.55 34.54
C TYR A 173 -45.08 -43.40 35.12
N LEU A 174 -44.56 -42.51 34.28
CA LEU A 174 -43.78 -41.34 34.70
C LEU A 174 -44.56 -40.04 34.41
N ALA A 175 -44.22 -38.99 35.16
CA ALA A 175 -44.73 -37.65 34.87
C ALA A 175 -44.37 -37.25 33.43
N PRO A 176 -45.26 -36.52 32.71
CA PRO A 176 -44.98 -36.09 31.36
C PRO A 176 -43.71 -35.23 31.32
N PRO A 177 -42.82 -35.44 30.33
CA PRO A 177 -41.56 -34.72 30.24
C PRO A 177 -41.80 -33.23 30.01
N ASP A 178 -41.00 -32.38 30.66
CA ASP A 178 -41.00 -30.95 30.43
C ASP A 178 -40.31 -30.65 29.09
N LEU A 179 -41.12 -30.43 28.04
CA LEU A 179 -40.64 -30.19 26.68
C LEU A 179 -40.20 -28.74 26.43
N THR A 180 -40.01 -27.93 27.49
CA THR A 180 -39.43 -26.60 27.33
C THR A 180 -38.01 -26.67 26.76
N THR A 181 -37.73 -25.76 25.83
CA THR A 181 -36.46 -25.70 25.09
C THR A 181 -35.63 -24.49 25.49
N GLY A 182 -34.35 -24.54 25.12
CA GLY A 182 -33.39 -23.47 25.40
C GLY A 182 -32.63 -23.65 26.70
N GLY A 183 -31.68 -22.74 26.93
CA GLY A 183 -30.71 -22.90 28.01
C GLY A 183 -29.51 -21.97 27.85
N ASP A 184 -28.51 -22.19 28.69
CA ASP A 184 -27.26 -21.44 28.70
C ASP A 184 -26.10 -22.36 28.31
N PHE A 185 -25.15 -21.80 27.57
CA PHE A 185 -23.93 -22.48 27.14
C PHE A 185 -22.70 -21.61 27.38
N GLU A 186 -21.56 -22.27 27.47
CA GLU A 186 -20.24 -21.67 27.53
C GLU A 186 -19.43 -22.07 26.30
N PHE A 187 -18.85 -21.09 25.63
CA PHE A 187 -17.86 -21.26 24.58
C PHE A 187 -16.50 -20.79 25.10
N TYR A 188 -15.48 -21.64 25.07
CA TYR A 188 -14.17 -21.32 25.63
C TYR A 188 -13.01 -22.00 24.91
N GLU A 189 -11.81 -21.45 25.09
CA GLU A 189 -10.56 -22.09 24.71
C GLU A 189 -10.20 -23.19 25.74
N ASP A 190 -10.23 -24.45 25.30
CA ASP A 190 -9.92 -25.64 26.11
C ASP A 190 -8.39 -25.84 26.18
N SER A 191 -7.75 -24.98 26.97
CA SER A 191 -6.30 -24.96 27.17
C SER A 191 -5.97 -24.61 28.62
N SER A 192 -4.98 -25.28 29.20
CA SER A 192 -4.49 -25.00 30.56
C SER A 192 -3.45 -23.87 30.61
N LEU A 193 -3.23 -23.20 29.47
CA LEU A 193 -2.16 -22.23 29.30
C LEU A 193 -2.64 -20.81 29.65
N SER A 194 -1.72 -19.95 30.06
CA SER A 194 -2.03 -18.57 30.47
C SER A 194 -2.81 -17.82 29.38
N GLY A 195 -3.89 -17.13 29.79
CA GLY A 195 -4.78 -16.38 28.90
C GLY A 195 -6.01 -17.15 28.41
N ALA A 196 -6.01 -18.50 28.40
CA ALA A 196 -7.14 -19.29 27.91
C ALA A 196 -8.41 -19.11 28.77
N ALA A 197 -8.26 -18.95 30.09
CA ALA A 197 -9.39 -18.67 30.99
C ALA A 197 -10.10 -17.34 30.68
N ALA A 198 -9.38 -16.36 30.12
CA ALA A 198 -9.96 -15.07 29.71
C ALA A 198 -10.78 -15.19 28.41
N ASN A 199 -10.62 -16.28 27.66
CA ASN A 199 -11.32 -16.58 26.42
C ASN A 199 -12.60 -17.42 26.63
N ARG A 200 -13.25 -17.30 27.79
CA ARG A 200 -14.54 -17.92 28.08
C ARG A 200 -15.69 -16.93 27.85
N ARG A 201 -16.70 -17.34 27.08
CA ARG A 201 -17.91 -16.56 26.79
C ARG A 201 -19.13 -17.39 27.11
N THR A 202 -20.10 -16.77 27.77
CA THR A 202 -21.41 -17.37 28.04
C THR A 202 -22.42 -16.83 27.03
N GLY A 203 -23.34 -17.69 26.59
CA GLY A 203 -24.44 -17.31 25.73
C GLY A 203 -25.73 -17.97 26.21
N THR A 204 -26.84 -17.25 26.05
CA THR A 204 -28.18 -17.79 26.29
C THR A 204 -28.85 -18.03 24.94
N VAL A 205 -29.46 -19.20 24.80
CA VAL A 205 -30.14 -19.61 23.58
C VAL A 205 -31.61 -19.17 23.64
N ALA A 206 -32.05 -18.44 22.62
CA ALA A 206 -33.45 -18.03 22.45
C ALA A 206 -34.14 -18.91 21.40
N SER A 207 -35.48 -18.98 21.44
CA SER A 207 -36.24 -19.63 20.39
C SER A 207 -36.02 -18.93 19.06
N THR A 208 -35.84 -19.71 17.99
CA THR A 208 -35.69 -19.21 16.62
C THR A 208 -36.93 -19.51 15.76
N GLY A 209 -37.99 -20.06 16.36
CA GLY A 209 -39.23 -20.45 15.68
C GLY A 209 -39.25 -21.91 15.21
N GLY A 210 -38.11 -22.60 15.21
CA GLY A 210 -38.04 -23.99 14.75
C GLY A 210 -36.63 -24.60 14.81
N TRP A 211 -36.57 -25.93 14.81
CA TRP A 211 -35.31 -26.70 14.82
C TRP A 211 -34.47 -26.57 13.55
N THR A 212 -35.07 -26.06 12.47
CA THR A 212 -34.45 -25.80 11.16
C THR A 212 -34.32 -24.32 10.84
N ASP A 213 -34.90 -23.45 11.67
CA ASP A 213 -34.83 -22.00 11.49
C ASP A 213 -33.62 -21.49 12.25
N PHE A 214 -32.56 -21.17 11.53
CA PHE A 214 -31.28 -20.83 12.15
C PHE A 214 -31.15 -19.32 12.32
N SER A 215 -30.76 -18.90 13.52
CA SER A 215 -30.37 -17.53 13.84
C SER A 215 -28.91 -17.48 14.27
N THR A 216 -28.27 -16.32 14.11
CA THR A 216 -26.87 -16.11 14.50
C THR A 216 -26.80 -15.25 15.75
N LEU A 217 -26.17 -15.79 16.79
CA LEU A 217 -25.83 -15.08 18.02
C LEU A 217 -24.38 -14.65 17.99
N THR A 218 -24.14 -13.36 18.20
CA THR A 218 -22.80 -12.79 18.31
C THR A 218 -22.40 -12.70 19.78
N LEU A 219 -21.27 -13.30 20.15
CA LEU A 219 -20.68 -13.21 21.48
C LEU A 219 -19.53 -12.19 21.50
N PRO A 220 -19.15 -11.66 22.69
CA PRO A 220 -18.04 -10.72 22.81
C PRO A 220 -16.72 -11.29 22.29
N ALA A 221 -15.89 -10.43 21.69
CA ALA A 221 -14.65 -10.82 21.05
C ALA A 221 -13.70 -11.63 21.96
N LEU A 222 -13.01 -12.60 21.37
CA LEU A 222 -11.96 -13.41 21.98
C LEU A 222 -10.57 -12.88 21.62
N GLN A 223 -9.63 -12.96 22.54
CA GLN A 223 -8.23 -12.56 22.30
C GLN A 223 -7.38 -13.81 22.11
N LEU A 224 -7.13 -14.16 20.85
CA LEU A 224 -6.33 -15.33 20.51
C LEU A 224 -4.85 -14.92 20.42
N THR A 225 -4.01 -15.54 21.24
CA THR A 225 -2.56 -15.23 21.27
C THR A 225 -1.71 -16.28 20.55
N ARG A 226 -2.34 -17.36 20.07
CA ARG A 226 -1.66 -18.60 19.64
C ARG A 226 -2.05 -18.97 18.22
N ALA A 227 -1.15 -19.69 17.57
CA ALA A 227 -1.37 -20.23 16.22
C ALA A 227 -2.22 -21.50 16.21
N ASN A 228 -2.30 -22.23 17.34
CA ASN A 228 -3.11 -23.43 17.48
C ASN A 228 -3.87 -23.33 18.81
N SER A 229 -5.17 -23.52 18.76
CA SER A 229 -6.04 -23.50 19.94
C SER A 229 -7.14 -24.55 19.79
N ARG A 230 -7.55 -25.12 20.93
CA ARG A 230 -8.70 -26.01 21.00
C ARG A 230 -9.87 -25.22 21.56
N PHE A 231 -11.02 -25.29 20.93
CA PHE A 231 -12.24 -24.63 21.38
C PHE A 231 -13.26 -25.67 21.85
N ALA A 232 -14.02 -25.35 22.88
CA ALA A 232 -15.07 -26.18 23.42
C ALA A 232 -16.35 -25.37 23.58
N LEU A 233 -17.48 -26.00 23.24
CA LEU A 233 -18.82 -25.51 23.56
C LEU A 233 -19.47 -26.49 24.52
N LYS A 234 -19.90 -25.99 25.69
CA LYS A 234 -20.47 -26.78 26.79
C LYS A 234 -21.83 -26.23 27.21
N ILE A 235 -22.79 -27.10 27.45
CA ILE A 235 -24.07 -26.70 28.07
C ILE A 235 -23.90 -26.59 29.59
N THR A 236 -24.27 -25.44 30.14
CA THR A 236 -24.23 -25.16 31.58
C THR A 236 -25.60 -25.23 32.23
N LYS A 237 -26.66 -24.89 31.49
CA LYS A 237 -28.04 -24.96 31.96
C LYS A 237 -28.99 -25.35 30.85
N ALA A 238 -29.90 -26.29 31.10
CA ALA A 238 -31.03 -26.59 30.23
C ALA A 238 -32.33 -26.14 30.94
N LYS A 239 -33.27 -25.53 30.21
CA LYS A 239 -34.57 -25.11 30.77
C LYS A 239 -35.51 -26.29 31.02
N GLY A 240 -35.47 -27.30 30.16
CA GLY A 240 -36.23 -28.53 30.25
C GLY A 240 -35.58 -29.67 29.46
N GLU A 241 -36.33 -30.74 29.22
CA GLU A 241 -35.91 -31.94 28.48
C GLU A 241 -36.11 -31.80 26.96
N GLY A 242 -36.74 -30.70 26.52
CA GLY A 242 -36.97 -30.39 25.12
C GLY A 242 -35.69 -30.17 24.29
N GLY A 243 -34.56 -29.91 24.94
CA GLY A 243 -33.26 -29.68 24.31
C GLY A 243 -32.88 -28.20 24.20
N VAL A 244 -31.58 -27.94 24.12
CA VAL A 244 -31.02 -26.58 24.20
C VAL A 244 -30.90 -25.93 22.83
N MET A 245 -30.29 -26.60 21.84
CA MET A 245 -30.15 -26.07 20.47
C MET A 245 -29.79 -27.12 19.43
N HIS A 246 -29.94 -26.78 18.16
CA HIS A 246 -29.32 -27.40 17.00
C HIS A 246 -28.22 -26.49 16.47
N LEU A 247 -26.96 -26.91 16.56
CA LEU A 247 -25.81 -26.09 16.20
C LEU A 247 -25.39 -26.36 14.75
N LYS A 248 -25.36 -25.30 13.93
CA LYS A 248 -25.03 -25.38 12.49
C LYS A 248 -23.60 -24.93 12.18
N GLU A 249 -23.15 -23.81 12.73
CA GLU A 249 -21.77 -23.35 12.54
C GLU A 249 -21.33 -22.45 13.69
N ILE A 250 -20.02 -22.45 13.95
CA ILE A 250 -19.37 -21.41 14.75
C ILE A 250 -18.33 -20.74 13.87
N ARG A 251 -18.40 -19.42 13.76
CA ARG A 251 -17.54 -18.61 12.91
C ARG A 251 -16.80 -17.59 13.76
N LEU A 252 -15.48 -17.59 13.67
CA LEU A 252 -14.63 -16.55 14.25
C LEU A 252 -14.22 -15.61 13.12
N THR A 253 -14.70 -14.37 13.17
CA THR A 253 -14.28 -13.32 12.24
C THR A 253 -13.24 -12.46 12.93
N PRO A 254 -12.11 -12.12 12.28
CA PRO A 254 -11.17 -11.17 12.84
C PRO A 254 -11.94 -9.90 13.16
N ALA A 255 -11.97 -9.53 14.45
CA ALA A 255 -12.52 -8.25 14.83
C ALA A 255 -11.61 -7.22 14.17
N LYS A 256 -12.17 -6.37 13.32
CA LYS A 256 -11.49 -5.12 12.91
C LYS A 256 -10.96 -4.51 14.20
N PRO A 257 -9.66 -4.17 14.31
CA PRO A 257 -9.10 -3.69 15.56
C PRO A 257 -10.03 -2.61 16.06
N ALA A 258 -10.74 -2.93 17.14
CA ALA A 258 -11.54 -1.96 17.83
C ALA A 258 -10.52 -0.92 18.22
N THR A 259 -10.55 0.23 17.56
CA THR A 259 -10.11 1.48 18.15
C THR A 259 -10.63 1.40 19.57
N ALA A 260 -9.70 1.25 20.52
CA ALA A 260 -10.01 0.93 21.91
C ALA A 260 -11.21 1.75 22.32
N ALA A 261 -12.23 1.07 22.89
CA ALA A 261 -13.48 1.65 23.35
C ALA A 261 -13.25 3.09 23.81
N THR A 262 -13.51 4.02 22.90
CA THR A 262 -13.58 5.42 23.24
C THR A 262 -14.94 5.50 23.85
N ASP A 263 -14.98 5.89 25.11
CA ASP A 263 -16.19 6.26 25.83
C ASP A 263 -17.18 6.91 24.85
N ALA A 264 -18.44 6.48 24.94
CA ALA A 264 -19.53 7.06 24.17
C ALA A 264 -19.37 8.59 24.14
N PRO A 265 -19.54 9.25 22.97
CA PRO A 265 -19.35 10.69 22.90
C PRO A 265 -20.26 11.33 23.94
N GLY A 266 -19.65 12.01 24.92
CA GLY A 266 -20.40 12.83 25.86
C GLY A 266 -21.27 13.77 25.04
N LEU A 267 -22.57 13.65 25.21
CA LEU A 267 -23.54 14.58 24.65
C LEU A 267 -23.60 15.79 25.59
N ASP A 268 -23.65 16.98 25.04
CA ASP A 268 -24.02 18.16 25.82
C ASP A 268 -25.52 18.12 26.21
N GLU A 269 -25.97 19.06 27.04
CA GLU A 269 -27.37 19.17 27.49
C GLU A 269 -28.38 19.33 26.31
N ASN A 270 -27.91 19.51 25.08
CA ASN A 270 -28.70 19.65 23.86
C ASN A 270 -28.53 18.48 22.86
N GLY A 271 -27.83 17.39 23.24
CA GLY A 271 -27.74 16.18 22.43
C GLY A 271 -26.78 16.27 21.23
N GLN A 272 -25.80 17.17 21.23
CA GLN A 272 -24.72 17.16 20.23
C GLN A 272 -23.43 16.49 20.75
N PRO A 273 -22.70 15.75 19.88
CA PRO A 273 -21.45 15.10 20.26
C PRO A 273 -20.34 16.13 20.46
N LEU A 274 -19.73 16.15 21.66
CA LEU A 274 -18.54 16.95 21.96
C LEU A 274 -17.38 16.56 21.01
N PRO A 275 -16.64 17.53 20.41
CA PRO A 275 -15.51 17.23 19.53
C PRO A 275 -14.41 16.53 20.33
N GLN A 276 -14.04 15.31 19.91
CA GLN A 276 -12.92 14.56 20.46
C GLN A 276 -11.63 15.36 20.24
N VAL A 277 -11.02 15.81 21.34
CA VAL A 277 -9.75 16.55 21.32
C VAL A 277 -8.64 15.54 21.03
N ASP A 278 -8.35 15.35 19.74
CA ASP A 278 -7.27 14.52 19.20
C ASP A 278 -5.96 14.69 19.99
N GLU A 279 -5.23 13.61 20.26
CA GLU A 279 -3.91 13.69 20.90
C GLU A 279 -2.94 14.63 20.14
N LEU A 280 -3.13 14.76 18.82
CA LEU A 280 -2.43 15.70 17.97
C LEU A 280 -2.71 17.17 18.35
N THR A 281 -3.93 17.49 18.77
CA THR A 281 -4.26 18.85 19.24
C THR A 281 -3.62 19.14 20.59
N LYS A 282 -3.54 18.16 21.50
CA LYS A 282 -2.79 18.27 22.76
C LYS A 282 -1.29 18.47 22.50
N LEU A 283 -0.69 17.71 21.57
CA LEU A 283 0.72 17.88 21.19
C LEU A 283 1.00 19.22 20.53
N LYS A 284 0.09 19.70 19.66
CA LYS A 284 0.19 21.04 19.05
C LYS A 284 0.10 22.15 20.11
N GLN A 285 -0.79 22.02 21.09
CA GLN A 285 -0.92 22.97 22.20
C GLN A 285 0.35 22.98 23.06
N ALA A 286 0.86 21.81 23.46
CA ALA A 286 2.10 21.70 24.23
C ALA A 286 3.32 22.28 23.50
N HIS A 287 3.39 22.12 22.17
CA HIS A 287 4.46 22.72 21.37
C HIS A 287 4.35 24.25 21.28
N LEU A 288 3.13 24.78 21.12
CA LEU A 288 2.89 26.23 21.10
C LEU A 288 3.22 26.88 22.45
N GLU A 289 2.90 26.20 23.56
CA GLU A 289 3.30 26.65 24.91
C GLU A 289 4.81 26.67 25.08
N ARG A 290 5.51 25.64 24.59
CA ARG A 290 6.98 25.58 24.62
C ARG A 290 7.63 26.68 23.78
N LEU A 291 7.06 26.99 22.61
CA LEU A 291 7.49 28.11 21.79
C LEU A 291 7.26 29.45 22.49
N ARG A 292 6.09 29.64 23.14
CA ARG A 292 5.78 30.84 23.91
C ARG A 292 6.78 31.02 25.05
N GLN A 293 7.09 29.97 25.81
CA GLN A 293 8.08 30.02 26.90
C GLN A 293 9.47 30.46 26.44
N LYS A 294 9.89 30.06 25.22
CA LYS A 294 11.19 30.46 24.65
C LYS A 294 11.18 31.85 24.02
N LEU A 295 10.07 32.26 23.43
CA LEU A 295 9.95 33.54 22.71
C LEU A 295 9.72 34.72 23.64
N MET A 296 8.96 34.56 24.73
CA MET A 296 8.67 35.63 25.69
C MET A 296 9.91 36.39 26.20
N PRO A 297 10.99 35.74 26.68
CA PRO A 297 12.17 36.49 27.14
C PRO A 297 12.84 37.27 26.01
N ILE A 298 12.89 36.72 24.79
CA ILE A 298 13.50 37.37 23.63
C ILE A 298 12.68 38.57 23.18
N SER A 299 11.34 38.46 23.17
CA SER A 299 10.47 39.57 22.81
C SER A 299 10.54 40.71 23.84
N VAL A 300 10.64 40.40 25.13
CA VAL A 300 10.76 41.41 26.21
C VAL A 300 12.11 42.13 26.12
N ASP A 301 13.21 41.41 25.87
CA ASP A 301 14.52 42.03 25.68
C ASP A 301 14.54 42.94 24.43
N TYR A 302 13.86 42.54 23.36
CA TYR A 302 13.81 43.30 22.12
C TYR A 302 12.92 44.54 22.22
N THR A 303 11.75 44.46 22.85
CA THR A 303 10.90 45.65 23.11
C THR A 303 11.58 46.61 24.07
N GLY A 304 12.32 46.12 25.08
CA GLY A 304 13.18 46.93 25.94
C GLY A 304 14.24 47.73 25.16
N LYS A 305 14.88 47.12 24.16
CA LYS A 305 15.83 47.82 23.28
C LYS A 305 15.13 48.86 22.38
N LEU A 306 14.00 48.52 21.77
CA LEU A 306 13.25 49.44 20.90
C LEU A 306 12.71 50.66 21.68
N THR A 307 12.21 50.44 22.90
CA THR A 307 11.77 51.53 23.78
C THR A 307 12.93 52.42 24.21
N SER A 308 14.09 51.85 24.56
CA SER A 308 15.29 52.66 24.84
C SER A 308 15.73 53.49 23.62
N LEU A 309 15.70 52.91 22.41
CA LEU A 309 16.01 53.63 21.18
C LEU A 309 15.00 54.75 20.90
N SER A 310 13.71 54.52 21.15
CA SER A 310 12.68 55.54 20.99
C SER A 310 12.90 56.74 21.92
N THR A 311 13.38 56.51 23.15
CA THR A 311 13.70 57.60 24.09
C THR A 311 14.93 58.41 23.66
N THR A 312 15.91 57.76 23.03
CA THR A 312 17.11 58.45 22.49
C THR A 312 16.86 59.24 21.21
N LEU A 313 15.83 58.86 20.44
CA LEU A 313 15.49 59.41 19.13
C LEU A 313 14.31 60.39 19.15
N SER A 314 13.97 60.93 20.33
CA SER A 314 12.81 61.82 20.55
C SER A 314 12.77 63.11 19.71
N GLY A 315 13.83 63.42 18.95
CA GLY A 315 13.88 64.52 17.99
C GLY A 315 13.33 64.21 16.59
N ASN A 316 13.13 62.94 16.22
CA ASN A 316 12.64 62.52 14.90
C ASN A 316 11.31 61.78 15.02
N GLN A 317 10.21 62.49 14.78
CA GLN A 317 8.84 61.99 14.99
C GLN A 317 8.53 60.73 14.15
N ASP A 318 8.94 60.70 12.88
CA ASP A 318 8.71 59.56 11.97
C ASP A 318 9.43 58.27 12.45
N ALA A 319 10.66 58.41 12.95
CA ALA A 319 11.43 57.27 13.47
C ALA A 319 10.84 56.72 14.77
N VAL A 320 10.23 57.57 15.60
CA VAL A 320 9.53 57.15 16.82
C VAL A 320 8.26 56.39 16.47
N GLU A 321 7.51 56.82 15.45
CA GLU A 321 6.32 56.09 14.98
C GLU A 321 6.66 54.71 14.41
N ASP A 322 7.73 54.60 13.62
CA ASP A 322 8.20 53.31 13.08
C ASP A 322 8.64 52.34 14.19
N LEU A 323 9.35 52.85 15.21
CA LEU A 323 9.75 52.05 16.37
C LEU A 323 8.54 51.62 17.21
N GLN A 324 7.52 52.47 17.37
CA GLN A 324 6.28 52.12 18.06
C GLN A 324 5.46 51.07 17.29
N ASN A 325 5.44 51.15 15.96
CA ASN A 325 4.81 50.16 15.10
C ASN A 325 5.52 48.80 15.21
N GLU A 326 6.84 48.80 15.33
CA GLU A 326 7.63 47.59 15.53
C GLU A 326 7.42 46.98 16.92
N VAL A 327 7.32 47.79 17.97
CA VAL A 327 6.96 47.32 19.33
C VAL A 327 5.59 46.64 19.31
N ARG A 328 4.58 47.27 18.70
CA ARG A 328 3.23 46.67 18.55
C ARG A 328 3.25 45.39 17.72
N ARG A 329 4.14 45.29 16.72
CA ARG A 329 4.32 44.07 15.91
C ARG A 329 4.86 42.92 16.74
N VAL A 330 5.85 43.19 17.60
CA VAL A 330 6.51 42.20 18.46
C VAL A 330 5.58 41.74 19.60
N GLU A 331 4.78 42.65 20.17
CA GLU A 331 3.76 42.32 21.16
C GLU A 331 2.70 41.35 20.59
N ARG A 332 2.18 41.64 19.39
CA ARG A 332 1.26 40.73 18.68
C ARG A 332 1.88 39.35 18.39
N LEU A 333 3.20 39.30 18.21
CA LEU A 333 3.95 38.07 17.98
C LEU A 333 4.05 37.21 19.25
N GLY A 334 4.20 37.85 20.41
CA GLY A 334 4.19 37.21 21.72
C GLY A 334 2.81 36.65 22.09
N ASP A 335 1.75 37.36 21.70
CA ASP A 335 0.37 36.92 21.92
C ASP A 335 -0.08 35.80 20.97
N ASN A 336 0.41 35.81 19.72
CA ASN A 336 0.05 34.83 18.69
C ASN A 336 1.27 34.31 17.91
N PRO A 337 2.02 33.31 18.43
CA PRO A 337 3.17 32.73 17.74
C PRO A 337 2.80 31.99 16.45
N ARG A 338 1.52 31.68 16.22
CA ARG A 338 1.02 31.16 14.94
C ARG A 338 1.23 32.13 13.78
N SER A 339 1.27 33.44 14.05
CA SER A 339 1.52 34.44 13.02
C SER A 339 2.91 34.35 12.42
N LEU A 340 3.92 33.83 13.14
CA LEU A 340 5.26 33.58 12.58
C LEU A 340 5.26 32.53 11.47
N LEU A 341 4.39 31.52 11.58
CA LEU A 341 4.23 30.50 10.55
C LEU A 341 3.56 31.10 9.30
N GLN A 342 2.58 32.00 9.49
CA GLN A 342 1.88 32.68 8.40
C GLN A 342 2.69 33.83 7.76
N LEU A 343 3.56 34.50 8.52
CA LEU A 343 4.47 35.54 8.00
C LEU A 343 5.49 34.97 7.02
N ARG A 344 5.92 33.71 7.24
CA ARG A 344 6.75 32.97 6.28
C ARG A 344 6.00 32.70 4.96
N GLU A 345 4.69 32.51 5.02
CA GLU A 345 3.85 32.29 3.84
C GLU A 345 3.55 33.60 3.09
N ARG A 346 3.40 34.72 3.80
CA ARG A 346 3.03 36.02 3.21
C ARG A 346 4.20 36.76 2.53
N ASN A 347 5.44 36.51 2.94
CA ASN A 347 6.64 37.07 2.30
C ASN A 347 7.20 36.22 1.15
N ARG A 348 6.43 35.22 0.67
CA ARG A 348 6.77 34.45 -0.53
C ARG A 348 6.27 35.23 -1.76
N PRO A 349 7.15 35.66 -2.69
CA PRO A 349 6.71 36.40 -3.87
C PRO A 349 5.76 35.52 -4.69
N ALA A 350 4.57 36.07 -4.97
CA ALA A 350 3.53 35.45 -5.75
C ALA A 350 3.93 35.41 -7.23
N ALA A 351 4.60 34.33 -7.63
CA ALA A 351 4.74 33.96 -9.04
C ALA A 351 4.57 32.44 -9.17
N THR A 352 3.44 32.07 -9.76
CA THR A 352 3.13 30.81 -10.44
C THR A 352 3.32 29.51 -9.65
N SER A 353 2.20 28.80 -9.48
CA SER A 353 2.03 27.45 -8.93
C SER A 353 3.09 26.43 -9.41
N THR A 354 4.25 26.46 -8.77
CA THR A 354 5.27 25.41 -8.86
C THR A 354 5.55 24.98 -7.43
N ALA A 355 5.19 23.72 -7.13
CA ALA A 355 5.60 23.09 -5.90
C ALA A 355 7.13 22.99 -5.93
N THR A 356 7.81 23.92 -5.27
CA THR A 356 9.26 23.84 -5.07
C THR A 356 9.52 22.66 -4.16
N LEU A 357 10.06 21.57 -4.70
CA LEU A 357 10.67 20.52 -3.88
C LEU A 357 11.90 21.12 -3.17
N ALA A 358 12.28 20.52 -2.05
CA ALA A 358 13.23 21.01 -1.03
C ALA A 358 14.68 21.33 -1.50
N ASP A 359 14.95 21.36 -2.81
CA ASP A 359 16.30 21.38 -3.39
C ASP A 359 16.42 22.32 -4.61
N GLY A 360 15.52 23.29 -4.75
CA GLY A 360 15.47 24.20 -5.90
C GLY A 360 14.98 23.53 -7.20
N MET A 361 14.27 22.40 -7.06
CA MET A 361 13.65 21.71 -8.20
C MET A 361 12.23 22.21 -8.42
N HIS A 362 11.96 22.62 -9.65
CA HIS A 362 10.65 23.01 -10.15
C HIS A 362 9.98 21.81 -10.79
N GLU A 363 8.77 21.51 -10.34
CA GLU A 363 7.91 20.49 -10.93
C GLU A 363 6.93 21.15 -11.90
N MET A 364 6.86 20.64 -13.13
CA MET A 364 5.85 20.99 -14.12
C MET A 364 5.02 19.75 -14.42
N GLN A 365 3.71 19.86 -14.27
CA GLN A 365 2.75 18.76 -14.46
C GLN A 365 1.97 18.95 -15.75
N ASN A 366 1.49 17.85 -16.34
CA ASN A 366 0.71 17.82 -17.57
C ASN A 366 1.46 18.34 -18.81
N ALA A 367 2.76 18.09 -18.89
CA ALA A 367 3.51 18.36 -20.11
C ALA A 367 3.19 17.30 -21.19
N LEU A 368 3.06 17.71 -22.45
CA LEU A 368 2.79 16.82 -23.58
C LEU A 368 3.98 16.76 -24.52
N TYR A 369 4.31 15.58 -25.01
CA TYR A 369 5.35 15.40 -26.02
C TYR A 369 4.91 15.99 -27.37
N VAL A 370 5.75 16.84 -27.96
CA VAL A 370 5.52 17.41 -29.29
C VAL A 370 6.45 16.71 -30.28
N THR A 371 5.86 16.12 -31.32
CA THR A 371 6.63 15.43 -32.37
C THR A 371 7.30 16.47 -33.27
N ALA A 372 8.63 16.55 -33.23
CA ALA A 372 9.45 17.41 -34.07
C ALA A 372 10.57 16.59 -34.74
N PRO A 373 10.98 16.92 -35.98
CA PRO A 373 12.03 16.18 -36.69
C PRO A 373 13.41 16.31 -36.04
N GLU A 374 13.60 17.33 -35.19
CA GLU A 374 14.83 17.58 -34.44
C GLU A 374 14.92 16.78 -33.12
N ASN A 375 13.88 16.00 -32.79
CA ASN A 375 13.88 15.20 -31.57
C ASN A 375 14.86 14.02 -31.71
N THR A 376 15.66 13.82 -30.67
CA THR A 376 16.51 12.63 -30.44
C THR A 376 15.95 11.80 -29.28
N GLY A 377 16.60 10.68 -28.95
CA GLY A 377 16.18 9.85 -27.82
C GLY A 377 16.25 10.58 -26.46
N ASP A 378 17.23 11.46 -26.28
CA ASP A 378 17.52 12.19 -25.04
C ASP A 378 17.13 13.68 -25.07
N ARG A 379 16.88 14.26 -26.24
CA ARG A 379 16.47 15.65 -26.41
C ARG A 379 15.18 15.73 -27.24
N PHE A 380 14.15 16.37 -26.69
CA PHE A 380 12.88 16.51 -27.39
C PHE A 380 12.08 17.71 -26.92
N THR A 381 11.12 18.16 -27.73
CA THR A 381 10.22 19.26 -27.41
C THR A 381 9.00 18.82 -26.63
N VAL A 382 8.64 19.59 -25.60
CA VAL A 382 7.41 19.40 -24.81
C VAL A 382 6.58 20.68 -24.78
N ALA A 383 5.27 20.53 -24.72
CA ALA A 383 4.32 21.61 -24.48
C ALA A 383 3.83 21.55 -23.04
N CYS A 384 3.99 22.63 -22.27
CA CYS A 384 3.45 22.75 -20.92
C CYS A 384 2.84 24.15 -20.74
N ASN A 385 1.62 24.22 -20.21
CA ASN A 385 0.91 25.49 -19.94
C ASN A 385 0.81 26.44 -21.15
N GLY A 386 0.73 25.90 -22.37
CA GLY A 386 0.61 26.68 -23.61
C GLY A 386 1.95 27.15 -24.20
N GLU A 387 3.08 26.88 -23.54
CA GLU A 387 4.42 27.17 -24.05
C GLU A 387 5.13 25.89 -24.49
N THR A 388 5.89 25.97 -25.59
CA THR A 388 6.72 24.88 -26.08
C THR A 388 8.18 25.17 -25.77
N PHE A 389 8.90 24.20 -25.21
CA PHE A 389 10.33 24.33 -24.97
C PHE A 389 11.06 23.00 -25.18
N PRO A 390 12.34 23.05 -25.60
CA PRO A 390 13.18 21.87 -25.72
C PRO A 390 13.62 21.38 -24.34
N VAL A 391 13.52 20.08 -24.10
CA VAL A 391 13.97 19.39 -22.88
C VAL A 391 15.08 18.40 -23.23
N ARG A 392 16.07 18.31 -22.35
CA ARG A 392 17.12 17.29 -22.39
C ARG A 392 17.08 16.46 -21.10
N LEU A 393 17.17 15.14 -21.25
CA LEU A 393 17.19 14.22 -20.11
C LEU A 393 18.44 14.43 -19.25
N LEU A 394 18.26 14.32 -17.94
CA LEU A 394 19.33 14.45 -16.97
C LEU A 394 20.12 13.13 -16.86
N TRP A 395 21.45 13.23 -16.82
CA TRP A 395 22.41 12.12 -16.60
C TRP A 395 22.48 11.03 -17.68
N VAL A 396 21.72 11.15 -18.75
CA VAL A 396 21.76 10.20 -19.87
C VAL A 396 21.97 10.92 -21.19
N THR A 397 22.63 10.26 -22.14
CA THR A 397 22.79 10.74 -23.51
C THR A 397 22.59 9.58 -24.46
N CYS A 398 21.80 9.80 -25.52
CA CYS A 398 21.58 8.82 -26.56
C CYS A 398 22.62 9.01 -27.67
N PRO A 399 23.05 7.94 -28.36
CA PRO A 399 23.75 8.07 -29.62
C PRO A 399 22.87 8.88 -30.59
N GLY A 400 23.42 9.88 -31.26
CA GLY A 400 22.69 10.71 -32.20
C GLY A 400 23.40 10.76 -33.54
N PRO A 401 22.68 11.05 -34.65
CA PRO A 401 23.32 11.37 -35.92
C PRO A 401 24.27 12.55 -35.67
N ALA A 402 25.53 12.39 -36.05
CA ALA A 402 26.59 13.34 -35.75
C ALA A 402 26.22 14.78 -36.15
N SER A 403 25.90 15.65 -35.18
CA SER A 403 25.84 17.10 -35.40
C SER A 403 25.74 17.92 -34.10
N GLN A 404 26.79 18.72 -33.87
CA GLN A 404 26.77 20.12 -33.36
C GLN A 404 26.73 20.47 -31.86
N THR A 405 27.13 19.60 -30.94
CA THR A 405 27.35 20.07 -29.56
C THR A 405 28.65 20.88 -29.43
N LYS A 406 28.55 22.21 -29.27
CA LYS A 406 29.66 23.09 -28.79
C LYS A 406 29.84 22.95 -27.27
N GLY A 407 30.24 21.77 -26.81
CA GLY A 407 30.52 21.46 -25.41
C GLY A 407 31.59 20.38 -25.28
N PRO A 408 32.18 20.17 -24.09
CA PRO A 408 33.13 19.10 -23.87
C PRO A 408 32.50 17.78 -24.34
N PRO A 409 33.23 16.96 -25.11
CA PRO A 409 32.64 15.85 -25.84
C PRO A 409 31.96 14.89 -24.85
N PRO A 410 30.71 14.46 -25.10
CA PRO A 410 30.20 13.28 -24.43
C PRO A 410 31.14 12.12 -24.77
N LEU A 411 31.33 11.20 -23.82
CA LEU A 411 31.99 9.92 -24.09
C LEU A 411 31.47 9.39 -25.43
N SER A 412 32.38 9.08 -26.36
CA SER A 412 31.96 8.66 -27.69
C SER A 412 31.12 7.38 -27.53
N ALA A 413 29.95 7.33 -28.16
CA ALA A 413 29.04 6.19 -28.00
C ALA A 413 29.67 4.86 -28.43
N THR A 414 30.61 4.95 -29.36
CA THR A 414 31.45 3.86 -29.84
C THR A 414 32.38 3.32 -28.74
N GLU A 415 33.04 4.19 -27.97
CA GLU A 415 33.88 3.77 -26.82
C GLU A 415 33.04 3.24 -25.65
N TYR A 416 31.89 3.86 -25.36
CA TYR A 416 31.06 3.49 -24.22
C TYR A 416 30.42 2.11 -24.40
N PHE A 417 29.87 1.84 -25.58
CA PHE A 417 29.22 0.57 -25.90
C PHE A 417 30.15 -0.45 -26.54
N GLY A 418 31.28 -0.03 -27.13
CA GLY A 418 32.17 -0.92 -27.90
C GLY A 418 31.58 -1.31 -29.26
N ILE A 419 30.89 -0.39 -29.93
CA ILE A 419 30.17 -0.62 -31.20
C ILE A 419 30.74 0.22 -32.35
N SER A 420 30.43 -0.17 -33.59
CA SER A 420 30.80 0.60 -34.79
C SER A 420 30.04 1.95 -34.87
N GLU A 421 30.55 2.90 -35.64
CA GLU A 421 29.86 4.19 -35.85
C GLU A 421 28.50 4.02 -36.54
N GLU A 422 28.39 3.08 -37.48
CA GLU A 422 27.12 2.75 -38.15
C GLU A 422 26.10 2.17 -37.16
N ASP A 423 26.55 1.31 -36.26
CA ASP A 423 25.70 0.74 -35.22
C ASP A 423 25.25 1.78 -34.19
N ALA A 424 26.11 2.74 -33.88
CA ALA A 424 25.77 3.86 -33.00
C ALA A 424 24.66 4.72 -33.60
N ILE A 425 24.71 4.99 -34.91
CA ILE A 425 23.65 5.73 -35.62
C ILE A 425 22.32 4.96 -35.56
N ALA A 426 22.35 3.65 -35.84
CA ALA A 426 21.16 2.81 -35.80
C ALA A 426 20.55 2.73 -34.38
N VAL A 427 21.36 2.59 -33.33
CA VAL A 427 20.89 2.67 -31.94
C VAL A 427 20.26 4.04 -31.65
N GLY A 428 20.84 5.12 -32.18
CA GLY A 428 20.28 6.46 -32.04
C GLY A 428 18.90 6.62 -32.68
N THR A 429 18.71 6.04 -33.87
CA THR A 429 17.39 6.02 -34.51
C THR A 429 16.37 5.20 -33.69
N MET A 430 16.78 4.05 -33.16
CA MET A 430 15.93 3.26 -32.26
C MET A 430 15.57 4.02 -30.98
N ALA A 431 16.52 4.76 -30.39
CA ALA A 431 16.27 5.58 -29.21
C ALA A 431 15.26 6.71 -29.49
N ARG A 432 15.37 7.37 -30.64
CA ARG A 432 14.42 8.40 -31.08
C ARG A 432 13.01 7.83 -31.24
N ASP A 433 12.90 6.72 -31.98
CA ASP A 433 11.61 6.12 -32.30
C ASP A 433 10.95 5.56 -31.02
N PHE A 434 11.74 4.96 -30.14
CA PHE A 434 11.29 4.52 -28.81
C PHE A 434 10.77 5.70 -27.97
N THR A 435 11.50 6.81 -27.90
CA THR A 435 11.05 8.00 -27.17
C THR A 435 9.77 8.59 -27.76
N ALA A 436 9.67 8.67 -29.08
CA ALA A 436 8.48 9.17 -29.76
C ALA A 436 7.25 8.31 -29.48
N GLU A 437 7.35 6.99 -29.63
CA GLU A 437 6.24 6.06 -29.38
C GLU A 437 5.87 5.99 -27.90
N TYR A 438 6.87 5.99 -27.01
CA TYR A 438 6.65 5.80 -25.59
C TYR A 438 6.02 7.03 -24.90
N LEU A 439 6.39 8.24 -25.33
CA LEU A 439 5.91 9.49 -24.72
C LEU A 439 4.68 10.08 -25.42
N LYS A 440 4.29 9.56 -26.58
CA LYS A 440 3.11 10.02 -27.31
C LYS A 440 1.84 9.85 -26.48
N ASP A 441 1.01 10.90 -26.48
CA ASP A 441 -0.31 10.97 -25.83
C ASP A 441 -0.33 10.70 -24.31
N LYS A 442 0.84 10.75 -23.64
CA LYS A 442 0.94 10.58 -22.18
C LYS A 442 1.21 11.91 -21.47
N PRO A 443 0.53 12.19 -20.34
CA PRO A 443 0.88 13.32 -19.50
C PRO A 443 2.24 13.08 -18.84
N LEU A 444 3.16 14.01 -19.04
CA LEU A 444 4.52 13.96 -18.50
C LEU A 444 4.63 14.89 -17.29
N ARG A 445 5.33 14.40 -16.26
CA ARG A 445 5.78 15.19 -15.12
C ARG A 445 7.26 15.51 -15.32
N LEU A 446 7.59 16.79 -15.40
CA LEU A 446 8.95 17.28 -15.58
C LEU A 446 9.48 17.80 -14.25
N VAL A 447 10.63 17.31 -13.83
CA VAL A 447 11.34 17.83 -12.65
C VAL A 447 12.64 18.46 -13.14
N THR A 448 12.73 19.79 -13.05
CA THR A 448 13.89 20.57 -13.52
C THR A 448 14.51 21.37 -12.39
N ARG A 449 15.80 21.72 -12.52
CA ARG A 449 16.49 22.69 -11.67
C ARG A 449 16.55 24.10 -12.29
N GLY A 450 15.83 24.31 -13.40
CA GLY A 450 15.89 25.56 -14.17
C GLY A 450 17.20 25.74 -14.95
N LEU A 451 18.08 24.73 -14.96
CA LEU A 451 19.32 24.74 -15.73
C LEU A 451 19.01 24.50 -17.20
N LYS A 452 19.52 25.40 -18.06
CA LYS A 452 19.49 25.24 -19.50
C LYS A 452 20.87 24.86 -19.99
N ASP A 453 20.91 23.96 -20.97
CA ASP A 453 22.13 23.59 -21.68
C ASP A 453 22.63 24.76 -22.55
N ALA A 454 23.86 24.65 -23.08
CA ALA A 454 24.46 25.63 -24.00
C ALA A 454 23.58 25.93 -25.24
N GLU A 455 22.69 25.00 -25.58
CA GLU A 455 21.77 25.06 -26.71
C GLU A 455 20.34 25.50 -26.30
N GLY A 456 20.16 25.95 -25.06
CA GLY A 456 18.90 26.47 -24.53
C GLY A 456 17.89 25.39 -24.11
N ALA A 457 18.24 24.11 -24.18
CA ALA A 457 17.38 23.00 -23.73
C ALA A 457 17.34 22.89 -22.20
N LEU A 458 16.15 22.73 -21.65
CA LEU A 458 15.95 22.60 -20.20
C LEU A 458 16.38 21.21 -19.74
N LEU A 459 17.32 21.11 -18.80
CA LEU A 459 17.68 19.84 -18.20
C LEU A 459 16.60 19.40 -17.20
N ALA A 460 15.97 18.27 -17.45
CA ALA A 460 14.89 17.74 -16.61
C ALA A 460 14.92 16.21 -16.51
N SER A 461 14.49 15.68 -15.36
CA SER A 461 14.02 14.31 -15.26
C SER A 461 12.57 14.26 -15.72
N VAL A 462 12.27 13.34 -16.63
CA VAL A 462 10.96 13.19 -17.26
C VAL A 462 10.31 11.95 -16.70
N GLN A 463 9.13 12.10 -16.10
CA GLN A 463 8.40 11.02 -15.46
C GLN A 463 7.03 10.85 -16.12
N PRO A 464 6.87 9.87 -17.03
CA PRO A 464 5.55 9.48 -17.50
C PRO A 464 4.79 8.74 -16.40
N GLU A 465 3.46 8.84 -16.45
CA GLU A 465 2.58 8.19 -15.47
C GLU A 465 2.80 6.66 -15.44
N GLY A 466 3.06 6.13 -14.25
CA GLY A 466 3.23 4.69 -14.01
C GLY A 466 4.65 4.10 -14.14
N LEU A 467 5.60 4.77 -14.80
CA LEU A 467 6.96 4.21 -15.01
C LEU A 467 8.04 4.78 -14.06
N GLY A 468 7.81 5.96 -13.49
CA GLY A 468 8.86 6.69 -12.78
C GLY A 468 9.79 7.40 -13.76
N ASP A 469 11.12 7.32 -13.57
CA ASP A 469 12.10 8.06 -14.37
C ASP A 469 12.32 7.42 -15.76
N PHE A 470 12.01 8.17 -16.83
CA PHE A 470 12.12 7.71 -18.23
C PHE A 470 13.57 7.43 -18.64
N ALA A 471 14.54 8.15 -18.08
CA ALA A 471 15.96 7.90 -18.30
C ALA A 471 16.34 6.44 -17.97
N GLY A 472 15.73 5.88 -16.92
CA GLY A 472 15.90 4.47 -16.56
C GLY A 472 15.41 3.51 -17.64
N ALA A 473 14.30 3.80 -18.30
CA ALA A 473 13.75 2.94 -19.36
C ALA A 473 14.64 2.90 -20.61
N LEU A 474 15.28 4.01 -20.96
CA LEU A 474 16.27 4.04 -22.05
C LEU A 474 17.52 3.23 -21.71
N VAL A 475 18.00 3.32 -20.46
CA VAL A 475 19.15 2.54 -19.98
C VAL A 475 18.82 1.04 -19.90
N ASP A 476 17.62 0.68 -19.44
CA ASP A 476 17.16 -0.71 -19.34
C ASP A 476 17.08 -1.42 -20.70
N ASN A 477 16.87 -0.66 -21.78
CA ASN A 477 16.86 -1.14 -23.16
C ASN A 477 18.21 -0.96 -23.89
N GLY A 478 19.23 -0.44 -23.22
CA GLY A 478 20.56 -0.23 -23.84
C GLY A 478 20.57 0.82 -24.95
N LEU A 479 19.68 1.82 -24.86
CA LEU A 479 19.53 2.88 -25.86
C LEU A 479 20.22 4.20 -25.43
N ALA A 480 20.58 4.32 -24.14
CA ALA A 480 21.24 5.51 -23.59
C ALA A 480 22.46 5.17 -22.74
N MET A 481 23.42 6.09 -22.74
CA MET A 481 24.65 6.04 -21.95
C MET A 481 24.51 6.90 -20.71
N ILE A 482 25.19 6.53 -19.62
CA ILE A 482 25.18 7.30 -18.38
C ILE A 482 26.29 8.36 -18.42
N GLN A 483 25.93 9.63 -18.32
CA GLN A 483 26.86 10.74 -18.22
C GLN A 483 26.95 11.25 -16.78
N LYS A 484 28.16 11.21 -16.20
CA LYS A 484 28.42 11.81 -14.89
C LYS A 484 28.67 13.32 -15.05
N PRO A 485 27.95 14.19 -14.32
CA PRO A 485 28.21 15.62 -14.34
C PRO A 485 29.62 15.96 -13.85
N THR A 486 30.34 16.80 -14.60
CA THR A 486 31.63 17.36 -14.20
C THR A 486 31.40 18.61 -13.35
N GLY A 487 31.51 18.49 -12.01
CA GLY A 487 31.67 19.65 -11.11
C GLY A 487 30.42 20.20 -10.42
N SER A 488 29.59 19.35 -9.78
CA SER A 488 28.48 19.83 -8.94
C SER A 488 28.91 20.17 -7.50
N PRO A 489 28.26 21.16 -6.84
CA PRO A 489 28.52 21.51 -5.45
C PRO A 489 28.18 20.36 -4.48
N ARG A 490 28.92 20.26 -3.37
CA ARG A 490 28.99 19.09 -2.46
C ARG A 490 27.64 18.54 -1.98
N ALA A 491 26.63 19.38 -1.75
CA ALA A 491 25.30 18.95 -1.31
C ALA A 491 24.47 18.29 -2.45
N GLN A 492 24.59 18.81 -3.68
CA GLN A 492 23.93 18.23 -4.85
C GLN A 492 24.55 16.89 -5.26
N LYS A 493 25.78 16.65 -4.82
CA LYS A 493 26.56 15.45 -5.11
C LYS A 493 25.91 14.18 -4.54
N LEU A 494 25.31 14.22 -3.35
CA LEU A 494 24.73 13.03 -2.71
C LEU A 494 23.49 12.51 -3.45
N HIS A 495 22.51 13.38 -3.72
CA HIS A 495 21.31 12.99 -4.47
C HIS A 495 21.63 12.59 -5.92
N GLN A 496 22.59 13.28 -6.53
CA GLN A 496 23.11 12.95 -7.86
C GLN A 496 23.82 11.59 -7.89
N GLU A 497 24.68 11.31 -6.93
CA GLU A 497 25.38 10.02 -6.80
C GLU A 497 24.37 8.88 -6.59
N ALA A 498 23.32 9.10 -5.79
CA ALA A 498 22.24 8.12 -5.62
C ALA A 498 21.50 7.82 -6.94
N ALA A 499 21.10 8.86 -7.69
CA ALA A 499 20.41 8.68 -8.97
C ALA A 499 21.30 7.98 -10.02
N ILE A 500 22.58 8.36 -10.10
CA ILE A 500 23.55 7.71 -10.98
C ILE A 500 23.76 6.24 -10.57
N THR A 501 23.82 5.93 -9.28
CA THR A 501 23.95 4.55 -8.79
C THR A 501 22.76 3.70 -9.21
N VAL A 502 21.54 4.24 -9.17
CA VAL A 502 20.34 3.54 -9.66
C VAL A 502 20.43 3.26 -11.16
N LEU A 503 20.87 4.24 -11.96
CA LEU A 503 21.07 4.05 -13.40
C LEU A 503 22.16 3.02 -13.69
N GLN A 504 23.27 3.02 -12.96
CA GLN A 504 24.36 2.04 -13.11
C GLN A 504 23.90 0.61 -12.77
N ASN A 505 23.07 0.45 -11.74
CA ASN A 505 22.50 -0.85 -11.39
C ASN A 505 21.57 -1.37 -12.49
N ARG A 506 20.78 -0.49 -13.10
CA ARG A 506 19.91 -0.81 -14.25
C ARG A 506 20.70 -1.21 -15.48
N GLU A 507 21.75 -0.46 -15.79
CA GLU A 507 22.66 -0.80 -16.89
C GLU A 507 23.33 -2.16 -16.67
N ALA A 508 23.83 -2.43 -15.46
CA ALA A 508 24.42 -3.73 -15.11
C ALA A 508 23.40 -4.88 -15.23
N ALA A 509 22.13 -4.63 -14.91
CA ALA A 509 21.06 -5.60 -15.10
C ALA A 509 20.75 -5.83 -16.58
N ALA A 510 20.71 -4.77 -17.41
CA ALA A 510 20.52 -4.86 -18.85
C ALA A 510 21.62 -5.68 -19.53
N ARG A 511 22.89 -5.46 -19.14
CA ARG A 511 24.05 -6.22 -19.64
C ARG A 511 24.02 -7.71 -19.28
N LYS A 512 23.43 -8.08 -18.13
CA LYS A 512 23.35 -9.47 -17.64
C LYS A 512 22.21 -10.29 -18.23
N ARG A 513 21.34 -9.69 -19.05
CA ARG A 513 20.23 -10.43 -19.69
C ARG A 513 20.79 -11.45 -20.68
N HIS A 514 20.12 -12.60 -20.79
CA HIS A 514 20.50 -13.68 -21.72
C HIS A 514 20.60 -13.20 -23.18
N ILE A 515 19.79 -12.20 -23.55
CA ILE A 515 19.93 -11.43 -24.78
C ILE A 515 20.06 -9.96 -24.36
N PRO A 516 21.26 -9.36 -24.47
CA PRO A 516 21.44 -7.96 -24.12
C PRO A 516 20.62 -7.08 -25.06
N PRO A 517 19.88 -6.07 -24.56
CA PRO A 517 19.05 -5.21 -25.41
C PRO A 517 19.85 -4.05 -26.02
N GLY A 518 19.40 -3.57 -27.18
CA GLY A 518 19.89 -2.33 -27.81
C GLY A 518 21.36 -2.40 -28.22
N ALA A 519 22.15 -1.39 -27.82
CA ALA A 519 23.57 -1.32 -28.14
C ALA A 519 24.39 -2.52 -27.59
N TRP A 520 23.94 -3.13 -26.49
CA TRP A 520 24.67 -4.21 -25.83
C TRP A 520 24.66 -5.54 -26.61
N SER A 521 23.71 -5.77 -27.53
CA SER A 521 23.71 -6.97 -28.39
C SER A 521 24.73 -6.89 -29.52
N ARG A 522 25.08 -5.68 -29.96
CA ARG A 522 25.88 -5.43 -31.16
C ARG A 522 27.39 -5.55 -30.92
N VAL A 523 27.80 -5.60 -29.66
CA VAL A 523 29.20 -5.77 -29.23
C VAL A 523 29.79 -7.12 -29.67
N MET A 524 28.95 -8.12 -29.97
CA MET A 524 29.40 -9.47 -30.34
C MET A 524 29.66 -9.68 -31.84
N GLU A 525 29.23 -8.79 -32.74
CA GLU A 525 29.43 -8.99 -34.19
C GLU A 525 30.79 -8.52 -34.71
N THR A 526 31.47 -7.61 -34.01
CA THR A 526 32.73 -7.00 -34.48
C THR A 526 34.01 -7.78 -34.11
N THR A 527 33.92 -8.88 -33.35
CA THR A 527 35.09 -9.69 -32.96
C THR A 527 35.31 -10.97 -33.79
N ASN A 528 34.59 -11.16 -34.91
CA ASN A 528 34.91 -12.23 -35.87
C ASN A 528 35.37 -11.66 -37.24
N PRO A 529 36.63 -11.23 -37.39
CA PRO A 529 37.26 -11.29 -38.69
C PRO A 529 37.67 -12.75 -38.95
N THR A 530 37.36 -13.25 -40.15
CA THR A 530 37.88 -14.47 -40.79
C THR A 530 37.10 -15.78 -40.60
N SER A 531 36.16 -16.03 -41.51
CA SER A 531 36.20 -17.25 -42.33
C SER A 531 35.51 -17.03 -43.67
N ALA A 532 36.09 -16.15 -44.49
CA ALA A 532 35.93 -16.27 -45.94
C ALA A 532 36.93 -17.33 -46.41
N THR A 533 36.44 -18.47 -46.87
CA THR A 533 37.18 -19.31 -47.83
C THR A 533 36.19 -19.71 -48.93
N PRO A 534 36.53 -19.46 -50.21
CA PRO A 534 35.67 -19.75 -51.34
C PRO A 534 35.76 -21.24 -51.68
N GLY A 535 34.68 -21.81 -52.21
CA GLY A 535 34.72 -23.18 -52.68
C GLY A 535 33.41 -23.65 -53.29
N THR A 536 33.15 -23.21 -54.52
CA THR A 536 32.93 -24.10 -55.67
C THR A 536 33.41 -23.40 -56.93
#